data_AF-A0A972TKT3-F1
#
_entry.id   AF-A0A972TKT3-F1
#
_cell.length_a   1.000
_cell.length_b   1.000
_cell.length_c   1.000
_cell.angle_alpha   90.00
_cell.angle_beta   90.00
_cell.angle_gamma   90.00
#
_symmetry.space_group_name_H-M   'P 1'
#
loop_
_entity.id
_entity.type
_entity.pdbx_description
1 polymer ?
#
loop_
_entity_poly.entity_id
_entity_poly.type
_entity_poly.pdbx_seq_one_letter_code
_entity_poly.pdbx_strand_id
1 'polypeptide(L)' 'MEKNMSCGIGKCGHCRLGNYYACKDGPVFTYDQIKDAPAIWD' A
#
# COMPACT_ATOMS: atom_id res chain seq x y z
N MET A 1 1.09 4.72 8.98
CA MET A 1 1.05 4.99 7.53
C MET A 1 -0.40 5.11 7.14
N GLU A 2 -0.81 6.27 6.65
CA GLU A 2 -2.16 6.54 6.18
C GLU A 2 -2.08 6.92 4.69
N LYS A 3 -2.83 6.21 3.84
CA LYS A 3 -2.96 6.49 2.41
C LYS A 3 -4.43 6.70 2.11
N ASN A 4 -4.71 7.68 1.25
CA ASN A 4 -6.08 7.95 0.82
C ASN A 4 -6.64 6.75 0.06
N MET A 5 -7.76 6.22 0.53
CA MET A 5 -8.45 5.09 -0.07
C MET A 5 -9.75 5.59 -0.69
N SER A 6 -9.91 5.46 -2.00
CA SER A 6 -11.16 5.85 -2.68
C SER A 6 -11.99 4.64 -3.09
N CYS A 7 -11.38 3.67 -3.76
CA CYS A 7 -12.10 2.56 -4.38
C CYS A 7 -12.21 1.30 -3.51
N GLY A 8 -11.34 1.11 -2.52
CA GLY A 8 -11.35 -0.09 -1.67
C GLY A 8 -10.98 -1.42 -2.35
N ILE A 9 -10.92 -1.48 -3.68
CA ILE A 9 -10.73 -2.73 -4.46
C ILE A 9 -9.47 -2.74 -5.35
N GLY A 10 -8.58 -1.77 -5.17
CA GLY A 10 -7.32 -1.69 -5.94
C GLY A 10 -7.47 -1.24 -7.41
N LYS A 11 -8.63 -0.68 -7.80
CA LYS A 11 -8.87 -0.16 -9.16
C LYS A 11 -8.32 1.25 -9.39
N CYS A 12 -8.29 2.08 -8.35
CA CYS A 12 -7.95 3.51 -8.39
C CYS A 12 -6.47 3.81 -8.10
N GLY A 13 -5.72 2.87 -7.52
CA GLY A 13 -4.29 3.08 -7.23
C GLY A 13 -3.95 4.02 -6.08
N HIS A 14 -4.92 4.68 -5.42
CA HIS A 14 -4.61 5.62 -4.33
C HIS A 14 -4.05 4.94 -3.06
N CYS A 15 -4.47 3.70 -2.81
CA CYS A 15 -3.98 2.83 -1.74
C CYS A 15 -2.67 2.10 -2.09
N ARG A 16 -1.91 2.54 -3.10
CA ARG A 16 -0.70 1.83 -3.58
C ARG A 16 0.53 2.14 -2.71
N LEU A 17 1.23 1.07 -2.34
CA LEU A 17 2.44 1.04 -1.54
C LEU A 17 3.52 0.27 -2.33
N GLY A 18 4.23 0.95 -3.23
CA GLY A 18 5.15 0.28 -4.16
C GLY A 18 4.40 -0.71 -5.06
N ASN A 19 4.65 -2.01 -4.90
CA ASN A 19 3.91 -3.07 -5.61
C ASN A 19 2.67 -3.59 -4.87
N TYR A 20 2.46 -3.16 -3.63
CA TYR A 20 1.33 -3.58 -2.80
C TYR A 20 0.17 -2.59 -2.88
N TYR A 21 -1.02 -3.08 -2.56
CA TYR A 21 -2.23 -2.28 -2.40
C TYR A 21 -2.77 -2.48 -0.99
N ALA A 22 -2.77 -1.45 -0.14
CA ALA A 22 -3.32 -1.56 1.22
C ALA A 22 -4.78 -2.02 1.25
N CYS A 23 -5.52 -1.72 0.18
CA CYS A 23 -6.91 -2.14 -0.02
C CYS A 23 -7.10 -3.63 -0.37
N LYS A 24 -6.06 -4.31 -0.88
CA LYS A 24 -6.14 -5.73 -1.30
C LYS A 24 -5.24 -6.63 -0.44
N ASP A 25 -4.00 -6.22 -0.27
CA ASP A 25 -2.97 -6.93 0.50
C ASP A 25 -3.12 -6.68 2.01
N GLY A 26 -3.93 -5.69 2.38
CA GLY A 26 -4.27 -5.35 3.76
C GLY A 26 -3.59 -4.06 4.22
N PRO A 27 -4.18 -3.34 5.19
CA PRO A 27 -3.61 -2.08 5.69
C PRO A 27 -2.42 -2.30 6.63
N VAL A 28 -2.15 -3.54 7.05
CA VAL A 28 -1.10 -3.89 8.01
C VAL A 28 -0.06 -4.74 7.30
N PHE A 29 1.15 -4.19 7.16
CA PHE A 29 2.29 -4.89 6.58
C PHE A 29 3.37 -5.08 7.65
N THR A 30 4.05 -6.22 7.59
CA THR A 30 5.26 -6.41 8.40
C THR A 30 6.42 -5.64 7.80
N TYR A 31 7.40 -5.25 8.63
CA TYR A 31 8.59 -4.54 8.17
C TYR A 31 9.33 -5.32 7.07
N ASP A 32 9.38 -6.64 7.16
CA ASP A 32 10.04 -7.49 6.16
C ASP A 32 9.42 -7.39 4.76
N GLN A 33 8.09 -7.19 4.68
CA GLN A 33 7.38 -7.05 3.41
C GLN A 33 7.62 -5.71 2.72
N ILE A 34 7.85 -4.65 3.50
CA ILE A 34 7.94 -3.28 2.97
C ILE A 34 9.36 -2.72 2.94
N LYS A 35 10.34 -3.40 3.56
CA LYS A 35 11.74 -2.94 3.59
C LYS A 35 12.35 -2.77 2.20
N ASP A 36 11.90 -3.59 1.24
CA ASP A 36 12.38 -3.59 -0.14
C ASP A 36 11.46 -2.82 -1.09
N ALA A 37 10.29 -2.37 -0.61
CA ALA A 37 9.32 -1.67 -1.46
C ALA A 37 9.82 -0.23 -1.73
N PRO A 38 10.19 0.11 -2.98
CA PRO A 38 10.61 1.47 -3.30
C PRO A 38 9.42 2.43 -3.16
N ALA A 39 9.68 3.62 -2.61
CA ALA A 39 8.70 4.71 -2.42
C ALA A 39 7.64 4.51 -1.31
N ILE A 40 7.88 3.68 -0.28
CA ILE A 40 7.05 3.70 0.94
C ILE A 40 7.32 4.95 1.78
N TRP A 41 8.56 5.44 1.77
CA TRP A 41 9.07 6.50 2.63
C TRP A 41 9.38 7.81 1.88
N ASP A 42 8.97 7.89 0.61
CA ASP A 42 8.98 9.11 -0.18
C ASP A 42 7.65 9.87 0.01
#